data_AF-A0A8X7X7P3-F1
#
_entry.id   AF-A0A8X7X7P3-F1
#
_cell.length_a   1.000
_cell.length_b   1.000
_cell.length_c   1.000
_cell.angle_alpha   90.00
_cell.angle_beta   90.00
_cell.angle_gamma   90.00
#
_symmetry.space_group_name_H-M   'P 1'
#
loop_
_entity.id
_entity.type
_entity.pdbx_description
1 polymer ?
#
loop_
_entity_poly.entity_id
_entity_poly.type
_entity_poly.pdbx_seq_one_letter_code
_entity_poly.pdbx_strand_id
1 'polypeptide(L)'
;MDSAEDITYFRERIEDLSEEITMLAAHLDSDIDETIFEIIEEQVERTRLHSSSGDSVPCSGRPSFDIPAESIEHLLLCGLKVRQLADLYGVSEKTITRQMSQFDIRRLQELKKEEETLLKVKALLQDQLNRLKVEELALRSIINEESGSLSPTEAAAEVSMQVDNENAINQTELQLDTVGAQQDMEEEEEDEDN
;
A
#
# COMPACT_ATOMS: atom_id res chain seq x y z
N MET A 1 -20.59 -36.80 -20.72
CA MET A 1 -19.27 -36.33 -21.17
C MET A 1 -18.30 -36.92 -20.19
N ASP A 2 -17.44 -37.80 -20.69
CA ASP A 2 -16.75 -38.81 -19.89
C ASP A 2 -15.62 -38.19 -19.07
N SER A 3 -15.72 -38.28 -17.75
CA SER A 3 -14.70 -37.81 -16.79
C SER A 3 -13.29 -38.34 -17.09
N ALA A 4 -13.19 -39.47 -17.79
CA ALA A 4 -11.93 -40.04 -18.24
C ALA A 4 -11.24 -39.22 -19.33
N GLU A 5 -12.01 -38.63 -20.27
CA GLU A 5 -11.47 -37.81 -21.36
C GLU A 5 -10.93 -36.48 -20.81
N ASP A 6 -11.63 -35.89 -19.84
CA ASP A 6 -11.18 -34.68 -19.15
C ASP A 6 -9.87 -34.93 -18.39
N ILE A 7 -9.74 -36.05 -17.68
CA ILE A 7 -8.52 -36.40 -16.94
C ILE A 7 -7.34 -36.64 -17.90
N THR A 8 -7.56 -37.28 -19.04
CA THR A 8 -6.49 -37.45 -20.04
C THR A 8 -6.04 -36.13 -20.65
N TYR A 9 -6.98 -35.21 -20.90
CA TYR A 9 -6.68 -33.87 -21.41
C TYR A 9 -5.89 -33.04 -20.39
N PHE A 10 -6.27 -33.09 -19.11
CA PHE A 10 -5.51 -32.40 -18.05
C PHE A 10 -4.10 -32.96 -17.90
N ARG A 11 -3.92 -34.27 -18.07
CA ARG A 11 -2.59 -34.91 -18.05
C ARG A 11 -1.70 -34.42 -19.18
N GLU A 12 -2.19 -34.52 -20.42
CA GLU A 12 -1.46 -34.08 -21.61
C GLU A 12 -1.07 -32.60 -21.47
N ARG A 13 -1.99 -31.78 -20.96
CA ARG A 13 -1.73 -30.36 -20.72
C ARG A 13 -0.69 -30.08 -19.65
N ILE A 14 -0.60 -30.90 -18.59
CA ILE A 14 0.43 -30.76 -17.55
C ILE A 14 1.80 -31.17 -18.09
N GLU A 15 1.85 -32.22 -18.91
CA GLU A 15 3.08 -32.68 -19.57
C GLU A 15 3.61 -31.60 -20.53
N ASP A 16 2.76 -31.03 -21.39
CA ASP A 16 3.13 -29.92 -22.28
C ASP A 16 3.68 -28.71 -21.49
N LEU A 17 3.00 -28.34 -20.41
CA LEU A 17 3.37 -27.17 -19.60
C LEU A 17 4.68 -27.40 -18.86
N SER A 18 4.96 -28.64 -18.44
CA SER A 18 6.25 -29.00 -17.86
C SER A 18 7.40 -28.86 -18.86
N GLU A 19 7.18 -29.27 -20.12
CA GLU A 19 8.16 -29.14 -21.20
C GLU A 19 8.40 -27.66 -21.55
N GLU A 20 7.33 -26.86 -21.62
CA GLU A 20 7.42 -25.41 -21.85
C GLU A 20 8.20 -24.70 -20.74
N ILE A 21 8.00 -25.08 -19.47
CA ILE A 21 8.76 -24.54 -18.33
C ILE A 21 10.24 -24.91 -18.45
N THR A 22 10.57 -26.16 -18.78
CA THR A 22 11.95 -26.59 -18.98
C THR A 22 12.63 -25.82 -20.13
N MET A 23 11.91 -25.58 -21.23
CA MET A 23 12.42 -24.75 -22.34
C MET A 23 12.64 -23.29 -21.92
N LEU A 24 11.70 -22.71 -21.16
CA LEU A 24 11.81 -21.35 -20.66
C LEU A 24 13.00 -21.19 -19.68
N ALA A 25 13.20 -22.19 -18.82
CA ALA A 25 14.35 -22.26 -17.90
C ALA A 25 15.68 -22.21 -18.65
N ALA A 26 15.80 -23.05 -19.68
CA ALA A 26 16.99 -23.13 -20.52
C ALA A 26 17.21 -21.83 -21.32
N HIS A 27 16.14 -21.13 -21.69
CA HIS A 27 16.25 -19.84 -22.38
C HIS A 27 16.67 -18.69 -21.46
N LEU A 28 16.26 -18.74 -20.20
CA LEU A 28 16.50 -17.69 -19.20
C LEU A 28 17.78 -17.90 -18.38
N ASP A 29 18.53 -18.98 -18.62
CA ASP A 29 19.72 -19.41 -17.84
C ASP A 29 19.43 -19.39 -16.33
N SER A 30 18.20 -19.75 -15.98
CA SER A 30 17.68 -19.73 -14.62
C SER A 30 17.60 -21.16 -14.09
N ASP A 31 18.31 -21.43 -13.00
CA ASP A 31 18.16 -22.69 -12.27
C ASP A 31 16.75 -22.73 -11.65
N ILE A 32 15.83 -23.48 -12.27
CA ILE A 32 14.55 -23.78 -11.65
C ILE A 32 14.81 -24.69 -10.46
N ASP A 33 14.37 -24.24 -9.29
CA ASP A 33 14.50 -24.96 -8.03
C ASP A 33 13.89 -26.37 -8.16
N GLU A 34 14.67 -27.40 -7.81
CA GLU A 34 14.29 -28.82 -7.93
C GLU A 34 13.01 -29.14 -7.14
N THR A 35 12.71 -28.34 -6.11
CA THR A 35 11.45 -28.38 -5.35
C THR A 35 10.21 -28.11 -6.22
N ILE A 36 10.32 -27.30 -7.29
CA ILE A 36 9.20 -27.04 -8.20
C ILE A 36 8.88 -28.29 -9.02
N PHE A 37 9.90 -29.02 -9.47
CA PHE A 37 9.71 -30.28 -10.17
C PHE A 37 9.17 -31.37 -9.24
N GLU A 38 9.65 -31.45 -7.99
CA GLU A 38 9.10 -32.37 -6.99
C GLU A 38 7.61 -32.09 -6.71
N ILE A 39 7.20 -30.82 -6.62
CA ILE A 39 5.79 -30.45 -6.42
C ILE A 39 4.94 -30.84 -7.65
N ILE A 40 5.44 -30.61 -8.86
CA ILE A 40 4.72 -30.97 -10.09
C ILE A 40 4.58 -32.50 -10.18
N GLU A 41 5.65 -33.23 -9.90
CA GLU A 41 5.66 -34.70 -9.90
C GLU A 41 4.73 -35.27 -8.82
N GLU A 42 4.69 -34.67 -7.62
CA GLU A 42 3.76 -35.04 -6.55
C GLU A 42 2.29 -34.86 -6.99
N GLN A 43 1.98 -33.79 -7.73
CA GLN A 43 0.61 -33.54 -8.22
C GLN A 43 0.21 -34.50 -9.35
N VAL A 44 1.17 -34.90 -10.19
CA VAL A 44 0.98 -35.97 -11.19
C VAL A 44 0.73 -37.32 -10.51
N GLU A 45 1.41 -37.61 -9.41
CA GLU A 45 1.18 -38.84 -8.64
C GLU A 45 -0.15 -38.83 -7.87
N ARG A 46 -0.56 -37.69 -7.32
CA ARG A 46 -1.89 -37.55 -6.69
C ARG A 46 -3.03 -37.78 -7.68
N THR A 47 -2.88 -37.30 -8.92
CA THR A 47 -3.85 -37.57 -9.99
C THR A 47 -3.83 -39.04 -10.47
N ARG A 48 -2.68 -39.71 -10.43
CA ARG A 48 -2.58 -41.17 -10.66
C ARG A 48 -3.34 -41.96 -9.59
N LEU A 49 -3.23 -41.60 -8.31
CA LEU A 49 -3.91 -42.31 -7.20
C LEU A 49 -5.43 -42.10 -7.19
N HIS A 50 -5.92 -40.93 -7.63
CA HIS A 50 -7.36 -40.65 -7.76
C HIS A 50 -8.06 -41.48 -8.85
N SER A 51 -7.32 -42.25 -9.66
CA SER A 51 -7.90 -43.20 -10.62
C SER A 51 -8.40 -44.52 -10.00
N SER A 52 -8.16 -44.79 -8.70
CA SER A 52 -8.47 -46.12 -8.10
C SER A 52 -9.48 -46.13 -6.94
N SER A 53 -9.92 -44.99 -6.42
CA SER A 53 -10.87 -44.93 -5.29
C SER A 53 -12.15 -44.22 -5.71
N GLY A 54 -13.09 -45.00 -6.25
CA GLY A 54 -14.45 -44.56 -6.57
C GLY A 54 -15.31 -44.40 -5.32
N ASP A 55 -14.99 -43.43 -4.45
CA ASP A 55 -15.88 -42.97 -3.38
C ASP A 55 -15.65 -41.47 -3.13
N SER A 56 -16.17 -40.63 -4.01
CA SER A 56 -16.38 -39.22 -3.72
C SER A 56 -17.87 -38.92 -3.83
N VAL A 57 -18.46 -38.60 -2.68
CA VAL A 57 -19.79 -38.00 -2.52
C VAL A 57 -20.01 -36.94 -3.61
N PRO A 58 -21.17 -36.92 -4.29
CA PRO A 58 -21.48 -35.90 -5.28
C PRO A 58 -21.73 -34.58 -4.55
N CYS A 59 -20.66 -33.84 -4.27
CA CYS A 59 -20.78 -32.44 -3.90
C CYS A 59 -21.11 -31.68 -5.19
N SER A 60 -22.37 -31.29 -5.34
CA SER A 60 -22.84 -30.51 -6.48
C SER A 60 -22.27 -29.09 -6.41
N GLY A 61 -21.15 -28.87 -7.08
CA GLY A 61 -20.53 -27.56 -7.27
C GLY A 61 -19.11 -27.72 -7.80
N ARG A 62 -18.68 -26.81 -8.70
CA ARG A 62 -17.29 -26.76 -9.17
C ARG A 62 -16.34 -26.79 -7.95
N PRO A 63 -15.25 -27.58 -7.97
CA PRO A 63 -14.27 -27.58 -6.88
C PRO A 63 -13.81 -26.14 -6.63
N SER A 64 -13.83 -25.72 -5.36
CA SER A 64 -13.30 -24.42 -4.95
C SER A 64 -11.81 -24.42 -5.22
N PHE A 65 -11.39 -23.74 -6.29
CA PHE A 65 -9.97 -23.45 -6.48
C PHE A 65 -9.57 -22.41 -5.44
N ASP A 66 -8.79 -22.85 -4.45
CA ASP A 66 -8.26 -21.99 -3.40
C ASP A 66 -7.07 -21.21 -3.97
N ILE A 67 -7.36 -20.03 -4.52
CA ILE A 67 -6.32 -19.09 -4.98
C ILE A 67 -5.64 -18.53 -3.72
N PRO A 68 -4.32 -18.71 -3.53
CA PRO A 68 -3.61 -18.15 -2.39
C PRO A 68 -3.74 -16.63 -2.35
N ALA A 69 -3.99 -16.08 -1.15
CA ALA A 69 -4.18 -14.65 -0.95
C ALA A 69 -2.94 -13.85 -1.34
N GLU A 70 -1.76 -14.42 -1.09
CA GLU A 70 -0.45 -13.85 -1.40
C GLU A 70 -0.28 -13.68 -2.91
N SER A 71 -0.81 -14.62 -3.70
CA SER A 71 -0.74 -14.56 -5.15
C SER A 71 -1.66 -13.47 -5.72
N ILE A 72 -2.86 -13.31 -5.15
CA ILE A 72 -3.77 -12.22 -5.51
C ILE A 72 -3.14 -10.87 -5.17
N GLU A 73 -2.55 -10.74 -3.97
CA GLU A 73 -1.88 -9.52 -3.53
C GLU A 73 -0.71 -9.15 -4.44
N HIS A 74 0.20 -10.09 -4.70
CA HIS A 74 1.37 -9.86 -5.54
C HIS A 74 0.97 -9.40 -6.95
N LEU A 75 0.00 -10.07 -7.58
CA LEU A 75 -0.43 -9.70 -8.93
C LEU A 75 -1.15 -8.35 -8.98
N LEU A 76 -1.88 -7.98 -7.92
CA LEU A 76 -2.45 -6.64 -7.79
C LEU A 76 -1.34 -5.57 -7.66
N LEU A 77 -0.25 -5.86 -6.93
CA LEU A 77 0.92 -4.97 -6.84
C LEU A 77 1.63 -4.82 -8.19
N CYS A 78 1.67 -5.89 -9.00
CA CYS A 78 2.13 -5.83 -10.39
C CYS A 78 1.17 -5.06 -11.32
N GLY A 79 0.05 -4.54 -10.80
CA GLY A 79 -0.89 -3.70 -11.54
C GLY A 79 -1.97 -4.45 -12.30
N LEU A 80 -2.13 -5.76 -12.09
CA LEU A 80 -3.22 -6.52 -12.71
C LEU A 80 -4.56 -6.13 -12.09
N LYS A 81 -5.59 -6.04 -12.92
CA LYS A 81 -6.97 -5.79 -12.47
C LYS A 81 -7.65 -7.09 -12.08
N VAL A 82 -8.68 -7.01 -11.23
CA VAL A 82 -9.53 -8.13 -10.81
C VAL A 82 -10.04 -8.97 -12.00
N ARG A 83 -10.41 -8.31 -13.11
CA ARG A 83 -10.83 -8.98 -14.34
C ARG A 83 -9.71 -9.83 -14.95
N GLN A 84 -8.49 -9.31 -15.03
CA GLN A 84 -7.35 -10.05 -15.56
C GLN A 84 -6.96 -11.20 -14.64
N LEU A 85 -7.10 -11.04 -13.32
CA LEU A 85 -6.92 -12.12 -12.35
C LEU A 85 -7.97 -13.21 -12.56
N ALA A 86 -9.24 -12.83 -12.76
CA ALA A 86 -10.32 -13.76 -13.03
C ALA A 86 -10.03 -14.59 -14.30
N ASP A 87 -9.62 -13.92 -15.38
CA ASP A 87 -9.22 -14.55 -16.63
C ASP A 87 -8.00 -15.48 -16.45
N LEU A 88 -6.98 -15.04 -15.71
CA LEU A 88 -5.74 -15.79 -15.44
C LEU A 88 -6.00 -17.08 -14.63
N TYR A 89 -6.80 -16.99 -13.58
CA TYR A 89 -7.12 -18.13 -12.73
C TYR A 89 -8.31 -18.96 -13.25
N GLY A 90 -8.94 -18.56 -14.36
CA GLY A 90 -10.12 -19.23 -14.91
C GLY A 90 -11.34 -19.20 -13.99
N VAL A 91 -11.42 -18.20 -13.10
CA VAL A 91 -12.50 -18.03 -12.12
C VAL A 91 -13.35 -16.80 -12.42
N SER A 92 -14.48 -16.67 -11.72
CA SER A 92 -15.27 -15.44 -11.80
C SER A 92 -14.62 -14.28 -11.03
N GLU A 93 -14.82 -13.05 -11.49
CA GLU A 93 -14.42 -11.84 -10.75
C GLU A 93 -14.99 -11.81 -9.32
N LYS A 94 -16.18 -12.39 -9.12
CA LYS A 94 -16.80 -12.54 -7.79
C LYS A 94 -15.97 -13.44 -6.87
N THR A 95 -15.33 -14.47 -7.40
CA THR A 95 -14.42 -15.35 -6.63
C THR A 95 -13.21 -14.56 -6.17
N ILE A 96 -12.56 -13.81 -7.06
CA ILE A 96 -11.41 -12.95 -6.72
C ILE A 96 -11.82 -11.89 -5.70
N THR A 97 -12.95 -11.21 -5.92
CA THR A 97 -13.44 -10.17 -5.00
C THR A 97 -13.79 -10.75 -3.63
N ARG A 98 -14.42 -11.93 -3.60
CA ARG A 98 -14.71 -12.63 -2.34
C ARG A 98 -13.42 -12.98 -1.62
N GLN A 99 -12.41 -13.51 -2.31
CA GLN A 99 -11.11 -13.80 -1.71
C GLN A 99 -10.42 -12.53 -1.20
N MET A 100 -10.46 -11.43 -1.96
CA MET A 100 -9.95 -10.13 -1.50
C MET A 100 -10.62 -9.63 -0.23
N SER A 101 -11.91 -9.88 -0.05
CA SER A 101 -12.64 -9.53 1.17
C SER A 101 -12.39 -10.52 2.31
N GLN A 102 -12.21 -11.81 2.04
CA GLN A 102 -11.92 -12.82 3.06
C GLN A 102 -10.55 -12.62 3.69
N PHE A 103 -9.58 -12.16 2.91
CA PHE A 103 -8.20 -11.98 3.34
C PHE A 103 -7.81 -10.50 3.54
N ASP A 104 -8.80 -9.60 3.65
CA ASP A 104 -8.59 -8.15 3.88
C ASP A 104 -7.56 -7.49 2.95
N ILE A 105 -7.43 -7.98 1.71
CA ILE A 105 -6.40 -7.56 0.76
C ILE A 105 -6.50 -6.06 0.46
N ARG A 106 -7.70 -5.48 0.48
CA ARG A 106 -7.90 -4.03 0.32
C ARG A 106 -7.31 -3.22 1.46
N ARG A 107 -7.48 -3.69 2.70
CA ARG A 107 -6.92 -3.02 3.88
C ARG A 107 -5.40 -3.08 3.88
N LEU A 108 -4.84 -4.22 3.46
CA LEU A 108 -3.39 -4.36 3.26
C LEU A 108 -2.85 -3.39 2.19
N GLN A 109 -3.57 -3.20 1.09
CA GLN A 109 -3.19 -2.22 0.06
C GLN A 109 -3.22 -0.77 0.55
N GLU A 110 -4.21 -0.40 1.36
CA GLU A 110 -4.25 0.92 1.99
C GLU A 110 -3.07 1.13 2.93
N LEU A 111 -2.81 0.16 3.82
CA LEU A 111 -1.69 0.22 4.76
C LEU A 111 -0.34 0.34 4.02
N LYS A 112 -0.14 -0.38 2.91
CA LYS A 112 1.07 -0.25 2.09
C LYS A 112 1.22 1.14 1.45
N LYS A 113 0.12 1.77 1.03
CA LYS A 113 0.15 3.16 0.52
C LYS A 113 0.48 4.14 1.65
N GLU A 114 -0.13 3.96 2.82
CA GLU A 114 0.19 4.74 4.01
C GLU A 114 1.68 4.60 4.36
N GLU A 115 2.21 3.37 4.37
CA GLU A 115 3.63 3.09 4.60
C GLU A 115 4.54 3.83 3.60
N GLU A 116 4.22 3.79 2.30
CA GLU A 116 4.99 4.48 1.25
C GLU A 116 5.02 6.01 1.51
N THR A 117 3.88 6.59 1.88
CA THR A 117 3.82 8.03 2.19
C THR A 117 4.61 8.39 3.45
N LEU A 118 4.53 7.57 4.49
CA LEU A 118 5.33 7.73 5.70
C LEU A 118 6.83 7.66 5.41
N LEU A 119 7.24 6.76 4.52
CA LEU A 119 8.64 6.62 4.12
C LEU A 119 9.15 7.89 3.43
N LYS A 120 8.33 8.52 2.58
CA LYS A 120 8.62 9.82 1.95
C LYS A 120 8.73 10.94 2.99
N VAL A 121 7.77 11.03 3.91
CA VAL A 121 7.78 12.05 4.99
C VAL A 121 9.01 11.88 5.87
N LYS A 122 9.34 10.65 6.26
CA LYS A 122 10.56 10.35 7.04
C LYS A 122 11.82 10.81 6.31
N ALA A 123 11.93 10.55 5.01
CA ALA A 123 13.07 11.00 4.21
C ALA A 123 13.18 12.53 4.18
N LEU A 124 12.06 13.24 3.99
CA LEU A 124 12.04 14.71 4.00
C LEU A 124 12.42 15.28 5.36
N LEU A 125 11.90 14.72 6.46
CA LEU A 125 12.26 15.14 7.81
C LEU A 125 13.73 14.85 8.13
N GLN A 126 14.25 13.71 7.68
CA GLN A 126 15.66 13.38 7.83
C GLN A 126 16.56 14.35 7.08
N ASP A 127 16.18 14.77 5.87
CA ASP A 127 16.89 15.77 5.08
C ASP A 127 16.87 17.14 5.77
N GLN A 128 15.71 17.58 6.27
CA GLN A 128 15.57 18.82 7.04
C GLN A 128 16.47 18.81 8.28
N LEU A 129 16.50 17.71 9.02
CA LEU A 129 17.35 17.56 10.21
C LEU A 129 18.84 17.64 9.83
N ASN A 130 19.24 16.97 8.76
CA ASN A 130 20.62 17.00 8.27
C ASN A 130 21.03 18.41 7.88
N ARG A 131 20.17 19.13 7.15
CA ARG A 131 20.41 20.52 6.75
C ARG A 131 20.57 21.44 7.97
N LEU A 132 19.64 21.37 8.92
CA LEU A 132 19.72 22.17 10.15
C LEU A 132 20.99 21.88 10.95
N LYS A 133 21.40 20.61 11.03
CA LYS A 133 22.65 20.23 11.70
C LYS A 133 23.89 20.83 11.03
N VAL A 134 23.91 20.91 9.70
CA VAL A 134 25.00 21.57 8.95
C VAL A 134 25.01 23.07 9.23
N GLU A 135 23.84 23.72 9.20
CA GLU A 135 23.70 25.15 9.49
C GLU A 135 24.13 25.46 10.93
N GLU A 136 23.74 24.64 11.91
CA GLU A 136 24.15 24.80 13.31
C GLU A 136 25.67 24.66 13.49
N LEU A 137 26.30 23.67 12.85
CA LEU A 137 27.75 23.49 12.89
C LEU A 137 28.48 24.70 12.28
N ALA A 138 27.97 25.24 11.17
CA ALA A 138 28.51 26.44 10.56
C ALA A 138 28.39 27.65 11.50
N LEU A 139 27.21 27.86 12.12
CA LEU A 139 26.99 28.94 13.09
C LEU A 139 27.90 28.80 14.32
N ARG A 140 28.06 27.59 14.86
CA ARG A 140 28.99 27.31 15.96
C ARG A 140 30.43 27.63 15.60
N SER A 141 30.86 27.37 14.36
CA SER A 141 32.20 27.75 13.89
C SER A 141 32.37 29.26 13.92
N ILE A 142 31.41 30.02 13.38
CA ILE A 142 31.44 31.48 13.32
C ILE A 142 31.53 32.08 14.72
N ILE A 143 30.69 31.63 15.66
CA ILE A 143 30.71 32.14 17.04
C ILE A 143 32.05 31.86 17.72
N ASN A 144 32.63 30.68 17.49
CA ASN A 144 33.91 30.30 18.07
C ASN A 144 35.08 31.09 17.45
N GLU A 145 34.99 31.46 16.17
CA GLU A 145 35.93 32.36 15.50
C GLU A 145 35.83 33.80 16.00
N GLU A 146 34.61 34.32 16.19
CA GLU A 146 34.35 35.67 16.71
C GLU A 146 34.75 35.83 18.18
N SER A 147 34.55 34.78 18.99
CA SER A 147 34.97 34.73 20.40
C SER A 147 36.50 34.64 20.58
N GLY A 148 37.24 34.28 19.52
CA GLY A 148 38.70 34.27 19.50
C GLY A 148 39.34 35.63 19.21
N SER A 149 38.57 36.65 18.82
CA SER A 149 39.09 37.92 18.28
C SER A 149 38.79 39.18 19.10
N LEU A 150 38.05 39.11 20.21
CA LEU A 150 37.64 40.30 20.97
C LEU A 150 38.37 40.42 22.31
N SER A 151 39.46 41.20 22.33
CA SER A 151 39.83 41.98 23.51
C SER A 151 38.69 42.97 23.82
N PRO A 152 38.25 43.13 25.08
CA PRO A 152 37.09 43.96 25.39
C PRO A 152 37.47 45.43 25.32
N THR A 153 36.96 46.16 24.33
CA THR A 153 36.95 47.63 24.36
C THR A 153 35.71 48.17 23.66
N GLU A 154 34.80 48.68 24.47
CA GLU A 154 33.89 49.81 24.21
C GLU A 154 33.01 49.77 22.95
N ALA A 155 31.74 49.38 23.12
CA ALA A 155 30.61 49.98 22.40
C ALA A 155 29.27 49.67 23.09
N ALA A 156 29.12 50.14 24.33
CA ALA A 156 27.80 50.39 24.88
C ALA A 156 27.26 51.68 24.23
N ALA A 157 26.47 51.55 23.16
CA ALA A 157 25.73 52.65 22.58
C ALA A 157 24.35 52.16 22.10
N GLU A 158 23.40 52.38 23.00
CA GLU A 158 21.95 52.40 22.87
C GLU A 158 21.39 52.56 21.44
N VAL A 159 20.57 51.60 20.99
CA VAL A 159 19.22 51.83 20.40
C VAL A 159 18.40 50.55 20.58
N SER A 160 17.49 50.53 21.56
CA SER A 160 16.42 49.53 21.62
C SER A 160 15.10 50.28 21.71
N MET A 161 14.52 50.62 20.55
CA MET A 161 13.13 51.04 20.45
C MET A 161 12.26 49.79 20.58
N GLN A 162 11.84 49.45 21.80
CA GLN A 162 10.87 48.38 22.05
C GLN A 162 9.48 48.89 21.69
N VAL A 163 9.04 48.60 20.45
CA VAL A 163 7.75 49.06 19.90
C VAL A 163 6.57 48.16 20.32
N ASP A 164 6.83 46.93 20.77
CA ASP A 164 5.77 45.97 21.10
C ASP A 164 5.82 45.62 22.60
N ASN A 165 5.00 46.32 23.40
CA ASN A 165 4.80 45.99 24.81
C ASN A 165 3.54 45.12 24.93
N GLU A 166 3.74 43.81 25.11
CA GLU A 166 2.73 42.74 25.04
C GLU A 166 1.52 42.95 25.99
N ASN A 167 1.69 43.73 27.07
CA ASN A 167 0.62 44.01 28.04
C ASN A 167 -0.43 45.06 27.61
N ALA A 168 -0.21 45.80 26.52
CA ALA A 168 -1.11 46.89 26.11
C ALA A 168 -2.28 46.44 25.20
N ILE A 169 -2.15 45.30 24.53
CA ILE A 169 -3.13 44.82 23.53
C ILE A 169 -4.43 44.31 24.17
N ASN A 170 -4.36 43.84 25.42
CA ASN A 170 -5.50 43.19 26.09
C ASN A 170 -6.52 44.16 26.74
N GLN A 171 -6.48 45.46 26.42
CA GLN A 171 -7.37 46.47 27.02
C GLN A 171 -8.48 46.99 26.12
N THR A 172 -8.64 46.48 24.89
CA THR A 172 -9.77 46.89 24.03
C THR A 172 -10.98 46.00 24.30
N GLU A 173 -11.83 46.40 25.25
CA GLU A 173 -13.16 45.80 25.45
C GLU A 173 -14.10 46.29 24.33
N LEU A 174 -14.49 45.37 23.46
CA LEU A 174 -15.36 45.65 22.31
C LEU A 174 -16.83 45.64 22.76
N GLN A 175 -17.45 46.82 22.92
CA GLN A 175 -18.88 46.92 23.22
C GLN A 175 -19.70 46.80 21.93
N LEU A 176 -20.44 45.69 21.78
CA LEU A 176 -21.39 45.49 20.68
C LEU A 176 -22.80 45.81 21.17
N ASP A 177 -23.32 46.97 20.78
CA ASP A 177 -24.74 47.29 20.94
C ASP A 177 -25.57 46.46 19.95
N THR A 178 -26.19 45.39 20.43
CA THR A 178 -27.20 44.64 19.68
C THR A 178 -28.53 45.38 19.74
N VAL A 179 -28.70 46.39 18.88
CA VAL A 179 -30.02 46.97 18.59
C VAL A 179 -30.36 46.71 17.13
N GLY A 180 -31.20 45.69 16.91
CA GLY A 180 -32.12 45.63 15.78
C GLY A 180 -31.59 45.01 14.48
N ALA A 181 -31.57 43.69 14.40
CA ALA A 181 -31.77 42.98 13.13
C ALA A 181 -32.44 41.63 13.42
N GLN A 182 -33.74 41.72 13.71
CA GLN A 182 -34.66 40.59 13.65
C GLN A 182 -34.91 40.34 12.16
N GLN A 183 -34.17 39.41 11.57
CA GLN A 183 -34.52 38.80 10.30
C GLN A 183 -34.49 37.29 10.52
N ASP A 184 -35.68 36.74 10.74
CA ASP A 184 -35.99 35.33 10.56
C ASP A 184 -35.51 34.93 9.16
N MET A 185 -34.42 34.16 9.10
CA MET A 185 -34.13 33.34 7.92
C MET A 185 -34.88 32.04 8.13
N GLU A 186 -36.10 31.97 7.58
CA GLU A 186 -36.83 30.72 7.42
C GLU A 186 -35.99 29.79 6.52
N GLU A 187 -35.70 28.60 7.03
CA GLU A 187 -35.15 27.48 6.27
C GLU A 187 -36.22 26.98 5.30
N GLU A 188 -36.03 27.16 3.99
CA GLU A 188 -36.76 26.42 2.97
C GLU A 188 -36.01 25.11 2.68
N GLU A 189 -36.51 24.02 3.25
CA GLU A 189 -36.27 22.65 2.81
C GLU A 189 -36.95 22.46 1.45
N GLU A 190 -36.19 22.33 0.37
CA GLU A 190 -36.70 21.77 -0.89
C GLU A 190 -36.36 20.28 -0.96
N ASP A 191 -37.28 19.46 -0.43
CA ASP A 191 -37.53 18.11 -0.94
C ASP A 191 -38.43 18.25 -2.18
N GLU A 192 -38.00 17.76 -3.36
CA GLU A 192 -38.93 17.11 -4.29
C GLU A 192 -38.21 16.20 -5.31
N ASP A 193 -38.75 14.99 -5.40
CA ASP A 193 -38.37 13.81 -6.18
C ASP A 193 -38.33 14.01 -7.71
N ASN A 194 -37.40 13.32 -8.39
CA ASN A 194 -37.67 12.35 -9.48
C ASN A 194 -36.43 11.54 -9.92
#